data_AF-A0A3N9UMX9-F1
#
_entry.id   AF-A0A3N9UMX9-F1
#
_cell.length_a   1.000
_cell.length_b   1.000
_cell.length_c   1.000
_cell.angle_alpha   90.00
_cell.angle_beta   90.00
_cell.angle_gamma   90.00
#
_symmetry.space_group_name_H-M   'P 1'
#
loop_
_entity.id
_entity.type
_entity.pdbx_description
1 polymer ?
#
loop_
_entity_poly.entity_id
_entity_poly.type
_entity_poly.pdbx_seq_one_letter_code
_entity_poly.pdbx_strand_id
1 'polypeptide(L)'
;MSLLFALSASLVLTGGATSNLPSGLENPLTIRYPQLAQAAAPDWLVEGTRATYYVISGTADSEQDTSVEYGSGNAGYGLSQTDIVALENGRAAANTQTYAPDSFGALRPVLGTASVSLLGCGDFWCNPNVLNSIPESAANDLVVQKLPLTLSGKSYQTIRFDFTDDTLQMAMVYDLDSGILLYHIVDYSSYSNRNSYLSTSSNHATYEFRDLRTVQMPWKRGVLPSWLVAHDTLTYQGQTAVQVQGAQPYGFPRTIQGVVTALHNRYAEMTFTTYAKDAVATTSSTTSVGGINQLLGFWIPEDAVGKLGTGTVDSDPDTGMVISIVQSGADGIIFEKTNQQDYRALFAYDSNGRLVQMTTELNPDSTYGSSRTETLQLIG
;
A
#
# COMPACT_ATOMS: atom_id res chain seq x y z
N MET A 1 -7.35 1.72 24.79
CA MET A 1 -6.76 2.65 23.82
C MET A 1 -7.03 2.05 22.45
N SER A 2 -8.13 2.48 21.84
CA SER A 2 -8.71 1.82 20.67
C SER A 2 -7.89 2.16 19.44
N LEU A 3 -7.24 1.16 18.83
CA LEU A 3 -6.77 1.28 17.44
C LEU A 3 -8.02 1.57 16.59
N LEU A 4 -8.20 2.82 16.18
CA LEU A 4 -9.16 3.16 15.13
C LEU A 4 -8.66 2.48 13.86
N PHE A 5 -9.29 1.36 13.50
CA PHE A 5 -9.27 0.87 12.14
C PHE A 5 -9.91 1.94 11.27
N ALA A 6 -9.10 2.69 10.52
CA ALA A 6 -9.60 3.41 9.35
C ALA A 6 -10.12 2.35 8.36
N LEU A 7 -11.45 2.16 8.33
CA LEU A 7 -12.12 1.53 7.21
C LEU A 7 -11.85 2.41 5.99
N SER A 8 -10.94 2.00 5.10
CA SER A 8 -11.06 2.40 3.71
C SER A 8 -12.13 1.53 3.08
N ALA A 9 -13.24 2.15 2.69
CA ALA A 9 -14.13 1.54 1.72
C ALA A 9 -13.34 1.43 0.41
N SER A 10 -12.82 0.24 0.12
CA SER A 10 -12.41 -0.08 -1.24
C SER A 10 -13.67 -0.05 -2.09
N LEU A 11 -13.88 1.05 -2.82
CA LEU A 11 -14.79 1.05 -3.96
C LEU A 11 -14.22 0.02 -4.94
N VAL A 12 -14.80 -1.17 -4.93
CA VAL A 12 -14.55 -2.21 -5.92
C VAL A 12 -15.17 -1.71 -7.22
N LEU A 13 -14.39 -0.98 -8.01
CA LEU A 13 -14.68 -0.81 -9.43
C LEU A 13 -14.07 -2.00 -10.16
N THR A 14 -14.97 -2.79 -10.74
CA THR A 14 -14.65 -3.97 -11.53
C THR A 14 -13.82 -3.61 -12.77
N GLY A 15 -12.63 -4.21 -12.91
CA GLY A 15 -12.08 -4.62 -14.20
C GLY A 15 -11.49 -3.55 -15.13
N GLY A 16 -10.95 -2.45 -14.58
CA GLY A 16 -10.16 -1.47 -15.32
C GLY A 16 -8.83 -1.20 -14.63
N ALA A 17 -7.84 -0.71 -15.37
CA ALA A 17 -6.63 -0.18 -14.77
C ALA A 17 -6.96 1.07 -13.93
N THR A 18 -6.90 0.93 -12.62
CA THR A 18 -7.11 2.02 -11.66
C THR A 18 -5.74 2.55 -11.28
N SER A 19 -5.38 3.74 -11.76
CA SER A 19 -4.23 4.46 -11.22
C SER A 19 -4.58 4.94 -9.81
N ASN A 20 -3.83 4.54 -8.77
CA ASN A 20 -4.17 4.91 -7.40
C ASN A 20 -3.16 5.91 -6.84
N LEU A 21 -3.59 7.04 -6.31
CA LEU A 21 -2.72 7.97 -5.58
C LEU A 21 -2.11 7.29 -4.33
N PRO A 22 -1.09 7.88 -3.67
CA PRO A 22 -0.48 7.27 -2.48
C PRO A 22 -1.46 7.09 -1.30
N SER A 23 -2.63 7.72 -1.40
CA SER A 23 -3.79 7.56 -0.52
C SER A 23 -4.64 6.31 -0.79
N GLY A 24 -4.42 5.63 -1.91
CA GLY A 24 -5.24 4.53 -2.41
C GLY A 24 -6.48 4.95 -3.19
N LEU A 25 -6.73 6.25 -3.35
CA LEU A 25 -7.83 6.76 -4.18
C LEU A 25 -7.45 6.79 -5.65
N GLU A 26 -8.44 6.65 -6.54
CA GLU A 26 -8.19 6.73 -7.98
C GLU A 26 -7.66 8.11 -8.38
N ASN A 27 -6.66 8.13 -9.28
CA ASN A 27 -6.10 9.33 -9.88
C ASN A 27 -7.00 9.77 -11.06
N PRO A 28 -7.72 10.91 -10.96
CA PRO A 28 -8.68 11.32 -11.98
C PRO A 28 -8.03 11.89 -13.25
N LEU A 29 -6.71 12.12 -13.25
CA LEU A 29 -6.05 12.85 -14.33
C LEU A 29 -6.09 12.13 -15.67
N THR A 30 -6.03 10.80 -15.71
CA THR A 30 -6.11 10.03 -16.96
C THR A 30 -7.49 10.12 -17.62
N ILE A 31 -8.54 10.34 -16.84
CA ILE A 31 -9.91 10.58 -17.33
C ILE A 31 -10.03 12.02 -17.85
N ARG A 32 -9.52 13.01 -17.10
CA ARG A 32 -9.60 14.43 -17.47
C ARG A 32 -8.69 14.82 -18.63
N TYR A 33 -7.52 14.20 -18.73
CA TYR A 33 -6.51 14.45 -19.75
C TYR A 33 -6.13 13.13 -20.45
N PRO A 34 -6.93 12.68 -21.43
CA PRO A 34 -6.73 11.37 -22.10
C PRO A 34 -5.35 11.20 -22.77
N GLN A 35 -4.63 12.29 -23.05
CA GLN A 35 -3.26 12.23 -23.55
C GLN A 35 -2.32 11.53 -22.56
N LEU A 36 -2.57 11.63 -21.24
CA LEU A 36 -1.84 10.90 -20.22
C LEU A 36 -2.02 9.39 -20.34
N ALA A 37 -3.17 8.92 -20.85
CA ALA A 37 -3.40 7.50 -21.04
C ALA A 37 -2.55 6.89 -22.16
N GLN A 38 -2.07 7.71 -23.10
CA GLN A 38 -1.28 7.29 -24.26
C GLN A 38 0.20 7.67 -24.16
N ALA A 39 0.56 8.50 -23.18
CA ALA A 39 1.92 8.96 -23.01
C ALA A 39 2.83 7.86 -22.47
N ALA A 40 4.13 7.96 -22.78
CA ALA A 40 5.15 7.13 -22.15
C ALA A 40 5.31 7.48 -20.67
N ALA A 41 5.88 6.55 -19.90
CA ALA A 41 6.33 6.84 -18.54
C ALA A 41 7.44 7.91 -18.55
N PRO A 42 7.60 8.68 -17.45
CA PRO A 42 8.81 9.45 -17.23
C PRO A 42 10.06 8.56 -17.28
N ASP A 43 11.17 9.05 -17.81
CA ASP A 43 12.38 8.25 -18.06
C ASP A 43 13.00 7.63 -16.79
N TRP A 44 12.75 8.24 -15.62
CA TRP A 44 13.23 7.75 -14.33
C TRP A 44 12.37 6.62 -13.75
N LEU A 45 11.16 6.39 -14.27
CA LEU A 45 10.25 5.37 -13.76
C LEU A 45 10.68 4.00 -14.28
N VAL A 46 11.28 3.22 -13.38
CA VAL A 46 11.75 1.86 -13.65
C VAL A 46 11.20 0.90 -12.59
N GLU A 47 11.26 -0.39 -12.87
CA GLU A 47 10.96 -1.40 -11.85
C GLU A 47 11.89 -1.25 -10.64
N GLY A 48 11.30 -1.31 -9.45
CA GLY A 48 11.98 -1.10 -8.17
C GLY A 48 12.01 0.35 -7.72
N THR A 49 11.52 1.29 -8.52
CA THR A 49 11.31 2.66 -8.04
C THR A 49 10.34 2.66 -6.87
N ARG A 50 10.78 3.20 -5.73
CA ARG A 50 10.02 3.44 -4.51
C ARG A 50 9.91 4.93 -4.26
N ALA A 51 8.67 5.43 -4.18
CA ALA A 51 8.40 6.76 -3.68
C ALA A 51 7.92 6.70 -2.23
N THR A 52 8.52 7.49 -1.35
CA THR A 52 8.12 7.65 0.05
C THR A 52 7.40 8.99 0.24
N TYR A 53 6.26 8.96 0.92
CA TYR A 53 5.49 10.13 1.32
C TYR A 53 5.34 10.18 2.83
N TYR A 54 5.49 11.36 3.43
CA TYR A 54 4.95 11.62 4.76
C TYR A 54 3.43 11.69 4.70
N VAL A 55 2.77 11.09 5.68
CA VAL A 55 1.31 11.10 5.79
C VAL A 55 0.92 11.78 7.09
N ILE A 56 0.00 12.72 7.01
CA ILE A 56 -0.73 13.26 8.16
C ILE A 56 -2.21 13.06 7.87
N SER A 57 -2.94 12.40 8.76
CA SER A 57 -4.36 12.12 8.56
C SER A 57 -5.16 12.40 9.83
N GLY A 58 -6.36 12.94 9.70
CA GLY A 58 -7.29 13.13 10.81
C GLY A 58 -8.72 12.85 10.38
N THR A 59 -9.55 12.44 11.33
CA THR A 59 -11.00 12.29 11.13
C THR A 59 -11.68 13.29 12.03
N ALA A 60 -12.44 14.23 11.45
CA ALA A 60 -13.21 15.18 12.26
C ALA A 60 -14.47 14.52 12.84
N ASP A 61 -15.05 15.13 13.86
CA ASP A 61 -16.21 14.63 14.60
C ASP A 61 -17.35 14.22 13.66
N SER A 62 -17.95 13.06 13.91
CA SER A 62 -19.24 12.73 13.31
C SER A 62 -20.32 13.56 14.01
N GLU A 63 -20.95 14.50 13.32
CA GLU A 63 -22.14 15.16 13.84
C GLU A 63 -23.31 14.17 13.85
N GLN A 64 -23.70 13.70 15.03
CA GLN A 64 -24.98 13.01 15.19
C GLN A 64 -25.72 13.46 16.46
N ASP A 65 -27.04 13.59 16.30
CA ASP A 65 -28.02 14.04 17.29
C ASP A 65 -28.05 13.12 18.53
N THR A 66 -27.49 13.65 19.61
CA THR A 66 -27.84 13.50 21.04
C THR A 66 -27.83 12.15 21.78
N SER A 67 -27.20 11.05 21.33
CA SER A 67 -27.07 9.89 22.27
C SER A 67 -25.89 8.92 22.20
N VAL A 68 -24.91 9.08 21.31
CA VAL A 68 -23.66 8.28 21.39
C VAL A 68 -22.47 9.14 20.98
N GLU A 69 -21.59 9.45 21.94
CA GLU A 69 -20.33 10.15 21.72
C GLU A 69 -19.33 9.17 21.08
N TYR A 70 -19.19 9.21 19.76
CA TYR A 70 -18.05 8.59 19.08
C TYR A 70 -16.89 9.59 19.10
N GLY A 71 -15.85 9.26 19.84
CA GLY A 71 -14.70 10.13 20.06
C GLY A 71 -13.92 10.46 18.79
N SER A 72 -13.44 11.70 18.73
CA SER A 72 -12.48 12.19 17.75
C SER A 72 -11.28 11.25 17.60
N GLY A 73 -10.83 11.07 16.35
CA GLY A 73 -9.53 10.48 16.06
C GLY A 73 -8.47 11.57 16.12
N ASN A 74 -7.48 11.45 17.00
CA ASN A 74 -6.30 12.30 16.95
C ASN A 74 -5.65 12.21 15.56
N ALA A 75 -5.07 13.31 15.08
CA ALA A 75 -4.27 13.30 13.87
C ALA A 75 -3.16 12.23 14.00
N GLY A 76 -3.19 11.25 13.09
CA GLY A 76 -2.15 10.26 12.91
C GLY A 76 -1.08 10.78 11.96
N TYR A 77 0.17 10.38 12.18
CA TYR A 77 1.26 10.60 11.25
C TYR A 77 1.86 9.26 10.82
N GLY A 78 2.49 9.21 9.67
CA GLY A 78 3.06 7.98 9.15
C GLY A 78 3.82 8.18 7.85
N LEU A 79 4.11 7.06 7.18
CA LEU A 79 4.69 7.04 5.85
C LEU A 79 3.80 6.21 4.90
N SER A 80 3.77 6.58 3.63
CA SER A 80 3.24 5.74 2.54
C SER A 80 4.37 5.48 1.56
N GLN A 81 4.63 4.22 1.25
CA GLN A 81 5.64 3.82 0.27
C GLN A 81 4.97 3.10 -0.88
N THR A 82 5.16 3.60 -2.10
CA THR A 82 4.66 2.97 -3.33
C THR A 82 5.83 2.43 -4.14
N ASP A 83 5.84 1.12 -4.38
CA ASP A 83 6.84 0.39 -5.15
C ASP A 83 6.32 0.04 -6.54
N ILE A 84 7.10 0.33 -7.59
CA ILE A 84 6.85 -0.21 -8.94
C ILE A 84 7.38 -1.64 -9.00
N VAL A 85 6.48 -2.62 -8.97
CA VAL A 85 6.86 -4.05 -8.92
C VAL A 85 6.96 -4.70 -10.29
N ALA A 86 6.35 -4.11 -11.32
CA ALA A 86 6.50 -4.52 -12.71
C ALA A 86 6.13 -3.40 -13.70
N LEU A 87 6.78 -3.40 -14.86
CA LEU A 87 6.45 -2.57 -16.03
C LEU A 87 6.32 -3.46 -17.28
N GLU A 88 5.15 -3.52 -17.91
CA GLU A 88 4.97 -4.24 -19.17
C GLU A 88 3.77 -3.73 -19.97
N ASN A 89 3.80 -3.87 -21.30
CA ASN A 89 2.66 -3.65 -22.21
C ASN A 89 1.89 -2.33 -21.99
N GLY A 90 2.59 -1.23 -21.66
CA GLY A 90 1.94 0.06 -21.41
C GLY A 90 1.29 0.18 -20.02
N ARG A 91 1.60 -0.74 -19.09
CA ARG A 91 1.13 -0.76 -17.71
C ARG A 91 2.28 -0.72 -16.71
N ALA A 92 1.99 -0.16 -15.55
CA ALA A 92 2.82 -0.26 -14.35
C ALA A 92 2.01 -0.91 -13.23
N ALA A 93 2.51 -1.99 -12.66
CA ALA A 93 1.94 -2.57 -11.45
C ALA A 93 2.67 -1.99 -10.23
N ALA A 94 1.92 -1.51 -9.25
CA ALA A 94 2.48 -0.93 -8.04
C ALA A 94 1.88 -1.53 -6.77
N ASN A 95 2.70 -1.60 -5.74
CA ASN A 95 2.31 -2.02 -4.40
C ASN A 95 2.59 -0.89 -3.41
N THR A 96 1.57 -0.48 -2.67
CA THR A 96 1.63 0.60 -1.70
C THR A 96 1.50 0.05 -0.30
N GLN A 97 2.44 0.40 0.58
CA GLN A 97 2.42 0.03 2.00
C GLN A 97 2.45 1.29 2.86
N THR A 98 1.47 1.42 3.75
CA THR A 98 1.46 2.46 4.77
C THR A 98 2.13 1.98 6.05
N TYR A 99 2.79 2.90 6.74
CA TYR A 99 3.47 2.69 8.01
C TYR A 99 2.99 3.73 9.00
N ALA A 100 2.67 3.31 10.22
CA ALA A 100 2.30 4.20 11.32
C ALA A 100 3.15 3.90 12.55
N PRO A 101 3.45 4.92 13.37
CA PRO A 101 4.16 4.74 14.63
C PRO A 101 3.28 3.94 15.59
N ASP A 102 3.93 3.10 16.37
CA ASP A 102 3.31 2.49 17.53
C ASP A 102 3.30 3.47 18.73
N SER A 103 2.88 3.00 19.92
CA SER A 103 2.88 3.84 21.13
C SER A 103 4.28 4.29 21.58
N PHE A 104 5.34 3.65 21.09
CA PHE A 104 6.73 3.94 21.39
C PHE A 104 7.45 4.68 20.24
N GLY A 105 6.74 4.97 19.16
CA GLY A 105 7.22 5.75 18.01
C GLY A 105 7.84 4.92 16.88
N ALA A 106 7.92 3.59 17.01
CA ALA A 106 8.49 2.73 15.97
C ALA A 106 7.48 2.53 14.83
N LEU A 107 7.93 2.69 13.59
CA LEU A 107 7.05 2.52 12.43
C LEU A 107 6.73 1.03 12.19
N ARG A 108 5.45 0.73 12.01
CA ARG A 108 4.92 -0.61 11.71
C ARG A 108 4.07 -0.59 10.45
N PRO A 109 4.07 -1.65 9.61
CA PRO A 109 3.17 -1.75 8.47
C PRO A 109 1.71 -1.80 8.96
N VAL A 110 0.82 -1.04 8.31
CA VAL A 110 -0.61 -1.00 8.67
C VAL A 110 -1.48 -1.60 7.57
N LEU A 111 -1.52 -0.94 6.41
CA LEU A 111 -2.36 -1.34 5.29
C LEU A 111 -1.53 -1.38 4.00
N GLY A 112 -1.73 -2.45 3.23
CA GLY A 112 -1.23 -2.58 1.87
C GLY A 112 -2.36 -2.39 0.86
N THR A 113 -2.09 -1.66 -0.22
CA THR A 113 -2.95 -1.56 -1.41
C THR A 113 -2.11 -1.81 -2.65
N ALA A 114 -2.76 -2.02 -3.79
CA ALA A 114 -2.09 -2.20 -5.06
C ALA A 114 -2.85 -1.52 -6.19
N SER A 115 -2.16 -1.29 -7.29
CA SER A 115 -2.70 -0.68 -8.50
C SER A 115 -2.08 -1.28 -9.75
N VAL A 116 -2.80 -1.15 -10.86
CA VAL A 116 -2.28 -1.36 -12.21
C VAL A 116 -2.63 -0.12 -13.00
N SER A 117 -1.61 0.67 -13.30
CA SER A 117 -1.71 2.04 -13.79
C SER A 117 -1.24 2.13 -15.23
N LEU A 118 -1.69 3.14 -15.97
CA LEU A 118 -1.14 3.45 -17.29
C LEU A 118 0.26 4.09 -17.15
N LEU A 119 1.17 3.81 -18.08
CA LEU A 119 2.54 4.34 -18.00
C LEU A 119 2.59 5.87 -17.97
N GLY A 120 1.71 6.55 -18.70
CA GLY A 120 1.77 8.01 -18.79
C GLY A 120 1.29 8.75 -17.55
N CYS A 121 0.53 8.12 -16.64
CA CYS A 121 0.14 8.71 -15.35
C CYS A 121 -0.43 7.64 -14.41
N GLY A 122 0.20 7.52 -13.25
CA GLY A 122 -0.10 6.51 -12.25
C GLY A 122 -0.08 7.09 -10.85
N ASP A 123 0.47 6.32 -9.94
CA ASP A 123 0.24 6.49 -8.51
C ASP A 123 0.91 7.75 -7.96
N PHE A 124 2.13 7.99 -8.41
CA PHE A 124 2.95 9.12 -7.96
C PHE A 124 3.71 9.80 -9.11
N TRP A 125 3.36 9.46 -10.36
CA TRP A 125 4.02 9.99 -11.55
C TRP A 125 3.00 10.33 -12.61
N CYS A 126 3.27 11.36 -13.42
CA CYS A 126 2.59 11.63 -14.69
C CYS A 126 3.60 12.17 -15.70
N ASN A 127 3.33 12.02 -16.99
CA ASN A 127 4.25 12.39 -18.05
C ASN A 127 4.49 13.92 -18.03
N PRO A 128 5.72 14.41 -17.82
CA PRO A 128 5.99 15.83 -17.65
C PRO A 128 5.69 16.65 -18.91
N ASN A 129 5.86 16.09 -20.12
CA ASN A 129 5.53 16.81 -21.36
C ASN A 129 4.03 17.07 -21.49
N VAL A 130 3.20 16.09 -21.11
CA VAL A 130 1.75 16.28 -21.08
C VAL A 130 1.38 17.30 -20.01
N LEU A 131 1.92 17.19 -18.80
CA LEU A 131 1.69 18.17 -17.72
C LEU A 131 2.04 19.60 -18.15
N ASN A 132 3.16 19.80 -18.84
CA ASN A 132 3.56 21.12 -19.36
C ASN A 132 2.59 21.68 -20.39
N SER A 133 1.95 20.82 -21.19
CA SER A 133 0.99 21.23 -22.23
C SER A 133 -0.38 21.65 -21.69
N ILE A 134 -0.71 21.28 -20.44
CA ILE A 134 -2.00 21.61 -19.83
C ILE A 134 -2.04 23.13 -19.53
N PRO A 135 -3.06 23.85 -20.02
CA PRO A 135 -3.24 25.27 -19.70
C PRO A 135 -3.74 25.46 -18.27
N GLU A 136 -3.42 26.59 -17.66
CA GLU A 136 -4.06 27.02 -16.42
C GLU A 136 -5.55 27.29 -16.68
N SER A 137 -6.40 26.96 -15.70
CA SER A 137 -7.84 27.14 -15.80
C SER A 137 -8.46 27.25 -14.41
N ALA A 138 -9.61 27.92 -14.30
CA ALA A 138 -10.38 28.00 -13.07
C ALA A 138 -11.85 27.67 -13.36
N ALA A 139 -12.13 26.38 -13.57
CA ALA A 139 -13.50 25.87 -13.69
C ALA A 139 -14.05 25.54 -12.30
N ASN A 140 -15.37 25.35 -12.19
CA ASN A 140 -16.03 25.14 -10.90
C ASN A 140 -15.63 23.82 -10.21
N ASP A 141 -15.40 22.76 -10.99
CA ASP A 141 -15.05 21.42 -10.50
C ASP A 141 -13.53 21.12 -10.55
N LEU A 142 -12.77 21.98 -11.23
CA LEU A 142 -11.32 21.84 -11.40
C LEU A 142 -10.63 23.20 -11.58
N VAL A 143 -9.68 23.48 -10.70
CA VAL A 143 -8.72 24.57 -10.84
C VAL A 143 -7.35 23.99 -11.17
N VAL A 144 -6.68 24.58 -12.17
CA VAL A 144 -5.34 24.20 -12.63
C VAL A 144 -4.45 25.43 -12.60
N GLN A 145 -3.35 25.34 -11.85
CA GLN A 145 -2.41 26.45 -11.65
C GLN A 145 -0.97 25.99 -11.81
N LYS A 146 -0.11 26.84 -12.36
CA LYS A 146 1.34 26.62 -12.39
C LYS A 146 2.00 27.59 -11.42
N LEU A 147 2.70 27.06 -10.43
CA LEU A 147 3.32 27.87 -9.39
C LEU A 147 4.63 27.27 -8.89
N PRO A 148 5.56 28.09 -8.40
CA PRO A 148 6.72 27.59 -7.69
C PRO A 148 6.29 26.97 -6.34
N LEU A 149 6.89 25.83 -5.98
CA LEU A 149 6.75 25.20 -4.67
C LEU A 149 8.15 24.95 -4.11
N THR A 150 8.35 25.23 -2.82
CA THR A 150 9.57 24.80 -2.11
C THR A 150 9.22 23.70 -1.14
N LEU A 151 9.83 22.54 -1.30
CA LEU A 151 9.61 21.35 -0.49
C LEU A 151 10.96 20.82 0.00
N SER A 152 11.10 20.64 1.32
CA SER A 152 12.35 20.21 1.98
C SER A 152 13.60 21.01 1.55
N GLY A 153 13.44 22.32 1.30
CA GLY A 153 14.53 23.21 0.87
C GLY A 153 14.86 23.17 -0.62
N LYS A 154 14.20 22.32 -1.42
CA LYS A 154 14.32 22.28 -2.88
C LYS A 154 13.14 23.02 -3.54
N SER A 155 13.45 23.88 -4.50
CA SER A 155 12.43 24.58 -5.29
C SER A 155 12.07 23.81 -6.55
N TYR A 156 10.78 23.76 -6.84
CA TYR A 156 10.16 23.08 -7.97
C TYR A 156 9.31 24.07 -8.75
N GLN A 157 9.23 23.88 -10.07
CA GLN A 157 8.16 24.46 -10.88
C GLN A 157 7.05 23.44 -10.96
N THR A 158 5.85 23.79 -10.53
CA THR A 158 4.80 22.79 -10.34
C THR A 158 3.54 23.11 -11.11
N ILE A 159 2.73 22.08 -11.34
CA ILE A 159 1.34 22.19 -11.73
C ILE A 159 0.48 21.60 -10.61
N ARG A 160 -0.50 22.38 -10.16
CA ARG A 160 -1.46 22.01 -9.13
C ARG A 160 -2.83 21.82 -9.77
N PHE A 161 -3.49 20.74 -9.41
CA PHE A 161 -4.88 20.44 -9.73
C PHE A 161 -5.68 20.41 -8.44
N ASP A 162 -6.69 21.26 -8.33
CA ASP A 162 -7.66 21.26 -7.23
C ASP A 162 -9.00 20.80 -7.77
N PHE A 163 -9.42 19.61 -7.36
CA PHE A 163 -10.72 19.03 -7.63
C PHE A 163 -11.66 19.32 -6.45
N THR A 164 -12.86 19.76 -6.77
CA THR A 164 -13.89 20.06 -5.77
C THR A 164 -15.23 19.51 -6.24
N ASP A 165 -15.83 18.65 -5.43
CA ASP A 165 -17.25 18.30 -5.49
C ASP A 165 -17.89 18.40 -4.09
N ASP A 166 -19.19 18.08 -3.98
CA ASP A 166 -19.95 18.19 -2.73
C ASP A 166 -19.45 17.26 -1.60
N THR A 167 -18.66 16.24 -1.93
CA THR A 167 -18.24 15.15 -1.03
C THR A 167 -16.73 14.92 -0.99
N LEU A 168 -15.98 15.46 -1.94
CA LEU A 168 -14.56 15.27 -2.15
C LEU A 168 -13.89 16.61 -2.52
N GLN A 169 -12.84 16.95 -1.78
CA GLN A 169 -11.85 17.93 -2.19
C GLN A 169 -10.52 17.22 -2.31
N MET A 170 -9.85 17.40 -3.44
CA MET A 170 -8.59 16.72 -3.72
C MET A 170 -7.63 17.68 -4.40
N ALA A 171 -6.45 17.84 -3.82
CA ALA A 171 -5.35 18.55 -4.46
C ALA A 171 -4.26 17.57 -4.88
N MET A 172 -3.68 17.78 -6.06
CA MET A 172 -2.47 17.08 -6.51
C MET A 172 -1.50 18.11 -7.08
N VAL A 173 -0.24 18.06 -6.66
CA VAL A 173 0.81 18.96 -7.12
C VAL A 173 1.94 18.13 -7.70
N TYR A 174 2.18 18.28 -9.00
CA TYR A 174 3.25 17.59 -9.72
C TYR A 174 4.40 18.53 -10.04
N ASP A 175 5.63 18.02 -9.97
CA ASP A 175 6.79 18.67 -10.55
C ASP A 175 6.67 18.69 -12.08
N LEU A 176 6.83 19.86 -12.71
CA LEU A 176 6.74 20.00 -14.17
C LEU A 176 7.96 19.44 -14.89
N ASP A 177 9.11 19.31 -14.22
CA ASP A 177 10.32 18.76 -14.83
C ASP A 177 10.30 17.22 -14.82
N SER A 178 10.18 16.62 -13.64
CA SER A 178 10.20 15.16 -13.51
C SER A 178 8.83 14.49 -13.69
N GLY A 179 7.73 15.20 -13.44
CA GLY A 179 6.41 14.61 -13.40
C GLY A 179 6.10 13.82 -12.13
N ILE A 180 6.92 13.93 -11.08
CA ILE A 180 6.65 13.30 -9.78
C ILE A 180 5.56 14.07 -9.02
N LEU A 181 4.67 13.34 -8.34
CA LEU A 181 3.69 13.90 -7.41
C LEU A 181 4.42 14.38 -6.16
N LEU A 182 4.49 15.68 -5.94
CA LEU A 182 5.16 16.27 -4.78
C LEU A 182 4.25 16.36 -3.57
N TYR A 183 2.95 16.56 -3.81
CA TYR A 183 2.00 16.84 -2.75
C TYR A 183 0.61 16.39 -3.14
N HIS A 184 -0.11 15.76 -2.21
CA HIS A 184 -1.49 15.35 -2.40
C HIS A 184 -2.29 15.57 -1.13
N ILE A 185 -3.40 16.30 -1.24
CA ILE A 185 -4.39 16.44 -0.16
C ILE A 185 -5.64 15.73 -0.61
N VAL A 186 -6.29 15.05 0.33
CA VAL A 186 -7.68 14.65 0.17
C VAL A 186 -8.48 14.95 1.42
N ASP A 187 -9.64 15.54 1.20
CA ASP A 187 -10.73 15.68 2.13
C ASP A 187 -11.95 14.98 1.53
N TYR A 188 -12.52 13.99 2.23
CA TYR A 188 -13.77 13.38 1.78
C TYR A 188 -14.73 13.14 2.94
N SER A 189 -16.01 13.29 2.65
CA SER A 189 -17.10 13.01 3.59
C SER A 189 -17.84 11.75 3.14
N SER A 190 -17.98 10.78 4.05
CA SER A 190 -18.77 9.57 3.80
C SER A 190 -20.04 9.57 4.65
N TYR A 191 -21.13 9.08 4.06
CA TYR A 191 -22.41 8.91 4.72
C TYR A 191 -22.66 7.41 4.94
N SER A 192 -22.89 7.01 6.18
CA SER A 192 -23.27 5.62 6.50
C SER A 192 -24.62 5.58 7.20
N ASN A 193 -25.49 4.65 6.80
CA ASN A 193 -26.82 4.42 7.38
C ASN A 193 -26.79 3.17 8.26
N ARG A 194 -26.08 3.22 9.39
CA ARG A 194 -26.04 2.07 10.31
C ARG A 194 -27.23 2.13 11.28
N ASN A 195 -28.09 1.11 11.26
CA ASN A 195 -29.23 0.95 12.18
C ASN A 195 -30.20 2.16 12.23
N SER A 196 -30.56 2.73 11.08
CA SER A 196 -31.49 3.88 10.97
C SER A 196 -30.94 5.22 11.48
N TYR A 197 -29.64 5.32 11.74
CA TYR A 197 -28.95 6.56 12.09
C TYR A 197 -28.00 6.98 10.94
N LEU A 198 -28.08 8.25 10.52
CA LEU A 198 -27.21 8.84 9.51
C LEU A 198 -25.90 9.31 10.15
N SER A 199 -24.80 8.59 9.98
CA SER A 199 -23.48 9.04 10.44
C SER A 199 -22.73 9.70 9.28
N THR A 200 -22.29 10.94 9.47
CA THR A 200 -21.27 11.58 8.64
C THR A 200 -19.89 11.30 9.22
N SER A 201 -18.93 10.94 8.38
CA SER A 201 -17.51 10.95 8.75
C SER A 201 -16.72 11.72 7.71
N SER A 202 -15.90 12.66 8.15
CA SER A 202 -15.00 13.40 7.26
C SER A 202 -13.56 13.02 7.56
N ASN A 203 -12.82 12.62 6.54
CA ASN A 203 -11.41 12.28 6.63
C ASN A 203 -10.58 13.31 5.86
N HIS A 204 -9.55 13.83 6.52
CA HIS A 204 -8.53 14.66 5.92
C HIS A 204 -7.22 13.87 5.89
N ALA A 205 -6.53 13.86 4.76
CA ALA A 205 -5.18 13.31 4.67
C ALA A 205 -4.30 14.14 3.75
N THR A 206 -3.07 14.41 4.20
CA THR A 206 -2.03 15.09 3.45
C THR A 206 -0.86 14.13 3.22
N TYR A 207 -0.38 14.07 1.99
CA TYR A 207 0.75 13.29 1.51
C TYR A 207 1.80 14.23 0.95
N GLU A 208 2.99 14.25 1.57
CA GLU A 208 4.10 15.10 1.17
C GLU A 208 5.29 14.25 0.73
N PHE A 209 5.79 14.48 -0.49
CA PHE A 209 6.89 13.71 -1.06
C PHE A 209 8.16 13.87 -0.21
N ARG A 210 8.78 12.74 0.12
CA ARG A 210 9.98 12.68 0.97
C ARG A 210 11.21 12.23 0.19
N ASP A 211 11.11 11.08 -0.47
CA ASP A 211 12.24 10.44 -1.12
C ASP A 211 11.82 9.58 -2.32
N LEU A 212 12.76 9.41 -3.25
CA LEU A 212 12.65 8.50 -4.39
C LEU A 212 13.92 7.66 -4.48
N ARG A 213 13.81 6.34 -4.32
CA ARG A 213 14.94 5.41 -4.43
C ARG A 213 14.61 4.22 -5.32
N THR A 214 15.63 3.48 -5.74
CA THR A 214 15.45 2.21 -6.45
C THR A 214 15.82 1.05 -5.54
N VAL A 215 14.85 0.20 -5.22
CA VAL A 215 15.08 -1.06 -4.50
C VAL A 215 15.68 -2.09 -5.46
N GLN A 216 16.85 -2.61 -5.12
CA GLN A 216 17.55 -3.57 -5.97
C GLN A 216 17.07 -4.99 -5.70
N MET A 217 16.46 -5.63 -6.70
CA MET A 217 16.06 -7.04 -6.59
C MET A 217 17.16 -7.96 -7.12
N PRO A 218 17.56 -9.00 -6.35
CA PRO A 218 18.50 -10.00 -6.84
C PRO A 218 17.99 -10.78 -8.08
N TRP A 219 16.66 -10.87 -8.24
CA TRP A 219 15.98 -11.63 -9.28
C TRP A 219 15.19 -10.74 -10.27
N LYS A 220 15.58 -9.48 -10.47
CA LYS A 220 14.85 -8.55 -11.37
C LYS A 220 14.63 -9.04 -12.81
N ARG A 221 15.43 -10.02 -13.25
CA ARG A 221 15.34 -10.68 -14.57
C ARG A 221 14.67 -12.06 -14.54
N GLY A 222 14.08 -12.43 -13.41
CA GLY A 222 13.34 -13.68 -13.27
C GLY A 222 12.11 -13.72 -14.16
N VAL A 223 11.34 -14.79 -14.01
CA VAL A 223 10.04 -14.99 -14.65
C VAL A 223 9.02 -15.37 -13.58
N LEU A 224 7.74 -15.29 -13.92
CA LEU A 224 6.69 -15.82 -13.04
C LEU A 224 6.90 -17.32 -12.79
N PRO A 225 6.67 -17.80 -11.55
CA PRO A 225 6.72 -19.23 -11.27
C PRO A 225 5.73 -20.01 -12.14
N SER A 226 6.15 -21.20 -12.57
CA SER A 226 5.39 -22.06 -13.47
C SER A 226 4.06 -22.55 -12.87
N TRP A 227 3.98 -22.59 -11.54
CA TRP A 227 2.79 -22.98 -10.81
C TRP A 227 1.73 -21.87 -10.70
N LEU A 228 2.08 -20.62 -11.02
CA LEU A 228 1.16 -19.49 -10.88
C LEU A 228 0.23 -19.45 -12.09
N VAL A 229 -1.04 -19.80 -11.88
CA VAL A 229 -2.06 -19.88 -12.95
C VAL A 229 -3.21 -18.92 -12.64
N ALA A 230 -3.78 -18.31 -13.69
CA ALA A 230 -4.97 -17.48 -13.55
C ALA A 230 -6.14 -18.29 -13.00
N HIS A 231 -6.90 -17.68 -12.09
CA HIS A 231 -8.05 -18.23 -11.37
C HIS A 231 -7.72 -19.32 -10.33
N ASP A 232 -6.44 -19.64 -10.11
CA ASP A 232 -6.05 -20.48 -8.99
C ASP A 232 -6.28 -19.78 -7.66
N THR A 233 -6.56 -20.59 -6.64
CA THR A 233 -6.78 -20.13 -5.26
C THR A 233 -5.68 -20.65 -4.34
N LEU A 234 -5.04 -19.74 -3.64
CA LEU A 234 -4.14 -20.02 -2.52
C LEU A 234 -4.91 -19.84 -1.22
N THR A 235 -4.93 -20.85 -0.36
CA THR A 235 -5.58 -20.75 0.95
C THR A 235 -4.55 -20.85 2.06
N TYR A 236 -4.45 -19.81 2.87
CA TYR A 236 -3.63 -19.79 4.07
C TYR A 236 -4.52 -19.92 5.30
N GLN A 237 -4.16 -20.80 6.23
CA GLN A 237 -4.84 -20.97 7.52
C GLN A 237 -3.88 -20.86 8.68
N GLY A 238 -4.39 -20.37 9.80
CA GLY A 238 -3.65 -20.34 11.05
C GLY A 238 -4.39 -19.53 12.09
N GLN A 239 -3.67 -18.76 12.87
CA GLN A 239 -4.25 -18.02 14.00
C GLN A 239 -3.46 -16.77 14.37
N THR A 240 -4.17 -15.83 14.97
CA THR A 240 -3.60 -14.72 15.72
C THR A 240 -3.63 -15.08 17.20
N ALA A 241 -2.47 -15.16 17.84
CA ALA A 241 -2.31 -15.36 19.27
C ALA A 241 -1.98 -14.03 19.95
N VAL A 242 -2.70 -13.71 21.02
CA VAL A 242 -2.43 -12.55 21.87
C VAL A 242 -2.04 -13.04 23.25
N GLN A 243 -0.89 -12.58 23.73
CA GLN A 243 -0.40 -12.86 25.06
C GLN A 243 -0.37 -11.55 25.87
N VAL A 244 -1.11 -11.51 26.97
CA VAL A 244 -1.11 -10.38 27.91
C VAL A 244 -0.44 -10.84 29.20
N GLN A 245 0.48 -10.04 29.73
CA GLN A 245 1.16 -10.36 30.98
C GLN A 245 0.15 -10.58 32.12
N GLY A 246 0.21 -11.74 32.78
CA GLY A 246 -0.68 -12.09 33.88
C GLY A 246 -2.05 -12.66 33.47
N ALA A 247 -2.32 -12.83 32.17
CA ALA A 247 -3.54 -13.48 31.67
C ALA A 247 -3.21 -14.76 30.88
N GLN A 248 -4.22 -15.61 30.70
CA GLN A 248 -4.09 -16.76 29.80
C GLN A 248 -4.01 -16.28 28.33
N PRO A 249 -3.07 -16.79 27.52
CA PRO A 249 -3.05 -16.50 26.09
C PRO A 249 -4.35 -16.93 25.43
N TYR A 250 -4.79 -16.18 24.43
CA TYR A 250 -5.95 -16.52 23.62
C TYR A 250 -5.62 -16.38 22.15
N GLY A 251 -6.26 -17.20 21.32
CA GLY A 251 -6.02 -17.28 19.90
C GLY A 251 -7.31 -17.19 19.10
N PHE A 252 -7.26 -16.50 17.96
CA PHE A 252 -8.36 -16.42 17.01
C PHE A 252 -7.95 -17.08 15.70
N PRO A 253 -8.73 -18.03 15.18
CA PRO A 253 -8.43 -18.63 13.88
C PRO A 253 -8.57 -17.59 12.78
N ARG A 254 -7.63 -17.63 11.83
CA ARG A 254 -7.62 -16.76 10.65
C ARG A 254 -7.46 -17.58 9.39
N THR A 255 -8.15 -17.17 8.34
CA THR A 255 -7.99 -17.73 7.00
C THR A 255 -7.86 -16.61 5.99
N ILE A 256 -6.91 -16.73 5.07
CA ILE A 256 -6.75 -15.84 3.92
C ILE A 256 -6.87 -16.66 2.65
N GLN A 257 -7.78 -16.27 1.76
CA GLN A 257 -7.90 -16.85 0.43
C GLN A 257 -7.43 -15.82 -0.59
N GLY A 258 -6.38 -16.15 -1.35
CA GLY A 258 -5.91 -15.36 -2.47
C GLY A 258 -6.35 -16.00 -3.78
N VAL A 259 -7.04 -15.26 -4.64
CA VAL A 259 -7.41 -15.70 -5.99
C VAL A 259 -6.58 -14.92 -7.00
N VAL A 260 -5.89 -15.60 -7.91
CA VAL A 260 -5.21 -14.95 -9.04
C VAL A 260 -6.27 -14.49 -10.04
N THR A 261 -6.50 -13.19 -10.15
CA THR A 261 -7.55 -12.64 -11.01
C THR A 261 -7.09 -12.46 -12.45
N ALA A 262 -5.81 -12.10 -12.64
CA ALA A 262 -5.17 -12.00 -13.95
C ALA A 262 -3.68 -12.34 -13.87
N LEU A 263 -3.14 -12.91 -14.95
CA LEU A 263 -1.74 -13.27 -15.09
C LEU A 263 -1.14 -12.54 -16.29
N HIS A 264 0.01 -11.88 -16.08
CA HIS A 264 0.75 -11.17 -17.11
C HIS A 264 2.16 -11.78 -17.24
N ASN A 265 3.12 -11.16 -17.94
CA ASN A 265 4.47 -11.75 -18.04
C ASN A 265 5.37 -11.37 -16.87
N ARG A 266 5.08 -10.24 -16.20
CA ARG A 266 5.92 -9.68 -15.15
C ARG A 266 5.23 -9.50 -13.82
N TYR A 267 3.91 -9.65 -13.78
CA TYR A 267 3.14 -9.61 -12.55
C TYR A 267 1.86 -10.44 -12.63
N ALA A 268 1.24 -10.66 -11.47
CA ALA A 268 -0.08 -11.23 -11.33
C ALA A 268 -0.94 -10.30 -10.49
N GLU A 269 -2.21 -10.16 -10.86
CA GLU A 269 -3.22 -9.48 -10.05
C GLU A 269 -3.93 -10.51 -9.18
N MET A 270 -4.22 -10.12 -7.94
CA MET A 270 -4.83 -11.01 -6.95
C MET A 270 -5.90 -10.29 -6.15
N THR A 271 -6.91 -11.05 -5.71
CA THR A 271 -7.84 -10.62 -4.67
C THR A 271 -7.64 -11.49 -3.44
N PHE A 272 -7.39 -10.85 -2.30
CA PHE A 272 -7.32 -11.51 -1.01
C PHE A 272 -8.60 -11.30 -0.23
N THR A 273 -9.20 -12.38 0.26
CA THR A 273 -10.30 -12.35 1.22
C THR A 273 -9.80 -12.89 2.54
N THR A 274 -9.85 -12.05 3.58
CA THR A 274 -9.55 -12.45 4.95
C THR A 274 -10.84 -12.81 5.67
N TYR A 275 -10.84 -13.96 6.34
CA TYR A 275 -11.85 -14.38 7.30
C TYR A 275 -11.20 -14.44 8.68
N ALA A 276 -11.64 -13.57 9.58
CA ALA A 276 -11.15 -13.52 10.95
C ALA A 276 -12.30 -13.70 11.95
N LYS A 277 -11.99 -14.26 13.12
CA LYS A 277 -12.96 -14.49 14.21
C LYS A 277 -12.49 -13.78 15.48
N ASP A 278 -12.30 -12.47 15.38
CA ASP A 278 -11.75 -11.64 16.44
C ASP A 278 -12.90 -11.09 17.30
N ALA A 279 -13.46 -11.94 18.17
CA ALA A 279 -14.71 -11.73 18.92
C ALA A 279 -15.99 -11.53 18.08
N VAL A 280 -15.89 -10.96 16.87
CA VAL A 280 -16.90 -10.88 15.83
C VAL A 280 -16.31 -11.47 14.54
N ALA A 281 -17.10 -12.24 13.80
CA ALA A 281 -16.68 -12.72 12.49
C ALA A 281 -16.58 -11.53 11.53
N THR A 282 -15.38 -11.26 11.02
CA THR A 282 -15.13 -10.20 10.04
C THR A 282 -14.67 -10.81 8.73
N THR A 283 -15.13 -10.21 7.63
CA THR A 283 -14.69 -10.55 6.28
C THR A 283 -14.29 -9.26 5.59
N SER A 284 -13.05 -9.23 5.09
CA SER A 284 -12.53 -8.11 4.30
C SER A 284 -11.93 -8.64 3.01
N SER A 285 -12.00 -7.82 1.96
CA SER A 285 -11.40 -8.14 0.66
C SER A 285 -10.53 -6.98 0.20
N THR A 286 -9.35 -7.29 -0.34
CA THR A 286 -8.41 -6.31 -0.88
C THR A 286 -7.83 -6.80 -2.20
N THR A 287 -7.58 -5.87 -3.12
CA THR A 287 -6.83 -6.14 -4.35
C THR A 287 -5.34 -6.00 -4.07
N SER A 288 -4.54 -6.89 -4.66
CA SER A 288 -3.09 -6.91 -4.54
C SER A 288 -2.45 -7.23 -5.89
N VAL A 289 -1.17 -6.93 -6.02
CA VAL A 289 -0.33 -7.34 -7.15
C VAL A 289 0.91 -8.03 -6.63
N GLY A 290 1.31 -9.12 -7.31
CA GLY A 290 2.60 -9.77 -7.13
C GLY A 290 3.45 -9.52 -8.37
N GLY A 291 4.59 -8.83 -8.25
CA GLY A 291 5.48 -8.52 -9.38
C GLY A 291 6.86 -9.19 -9.28
N ILE A 292 7.53 -9.37 -10.42
CA ILE A 292 8.90 -9.93 -10.47
C ILE A 292 9.85 -9.07 -9.64
N ASN A 293 9.67 -7.75 -9.63
CA ASN A 293 10.54 -6.83 -8.92
C ASN A 293 9.99 -6.45 -7.53
N GLN A 294 9.58 -7.44 -6.75
CA GLN A 294 8.99 -7.26 -5.41
C GLN A 294 9.70 -8.13 -4.36
N LEU A 295 9.90 -7.58 -3.16
CA LEU A 295 10.26 -8.34 -1.95
C LEU A 295 8.99 -8.73 -1.20
N LEU A 296 9.01 -9.89 -0.56
CA LEU A 296 7.97 -10.32 0.39
C LEU A 296 6.58 -10.46 -0.26
N GLY A 297 6.52 -10.73 -1.56
CA GLY A 297 5.28 -11.05 -2.27
C GLY A 297 4.76 -12.46 -1.94
N PHE A 298 3.61 -12.85 -2.48
CA PHE A 298 3.07 -14.22 -2.31
C PHE A 298 3.83 -15.28 -3.09
N TRP A 299 4.79 -14.83 -3.90
CA TRP A 299 5.74 -15.66 -4.61
C TRP A 299 7.02 -14.87 -4.84
N ILE A 300 8.08 -15.59 -5.16
CA ILE A 300 9.33 -15.09 -5.72
C ILE A 300 9.67 -15.94 -6.96
N PRO A 301 10.48 -15.45 -7.92
CA PRO A 301 10.91 -16.29 -9.03
C PRO A 301 11.56 -17.60 -8.54
N GLU A 302 11.22 -18.72 -9.16
CA GLU A 302 11.79 -20.05 -8.83
C GLU A 302 13.32 -20.01 -8.84
N ASP A 303 13.88 -19.24 -9.78
CA ASP A 303 15.31 -19.14 -10.00
C ASP A 303 16.05 -18.30 -8.93
N ALA A 304 15.32 -17.64 -8.03
CA ALA A 304 15.85 -17.00 -6.84
C ALA A 304 16.15 -18.00 -5.71
N VAL A 305 15.42 -19.12 -5.66
CA VAL A 305 15.58 -20.12 -4.59
C VAL A 305 16.90 -20.88 -4.78
N GLY A 306 17.64 -21.08 -3.68
CA GLY A 306 18.93 -21.78 -3.68
C GLY A 306 20.12 -21.03 -4.31
N LYS A 307 19.91 -19.87 -4.95
CA LYS A 307 21.00 -19.04 -5.50
C LYS A 307 21.44 -17.90 -4.58
N LEU A 308 20.57 -17.47 -3.68
CA LEU A 308 20.85 -16.34 -2.80
C LEU A 308 21.50 -16.81 -1.51
N GLY A 309 22.50 -16.06 -1.06
CA GLY A 309 23.07 -16.22 0.28
C GLY A 309 22.19 -15.58 1.35
N THR A 310 22.49 -15.87 2.62
CA THR A 310 21.92 -15.14 3.75
C THR A 310 22.53 -13.74 3.87
N GLY A 311 21.80 -12.83 4.48
CA GLY A 311 22.23 -11.44 4.70
C GLY A 311 21.16 -10.41 4.36
N THR A 312 21.49 -9.13 4.55
CA THR A 312 20.59 -8.02 4.28
C THR A 312 20.40 -7.81 2.77
N VAL A 313 19.15 -7.68 2.36
CA VAL A 313 18.71 -7.46 0.98
C VAL A 313 18.30 -6.00 0.76
N ASP A 314 17.60 -5.41 1.74
CA ASP A 314 17.21 -4.00 1.70
C ASP A 314 17.25 -3.40 3.12
N SER A 315 17.60 -2.12 3.22
CA SER A 315 17.54 -1.34 4.45
C SER A 315 16.91 0.00 4.12
N ASP A 316 15.74 0.26 4.68
CA ASP A 316 14.93 1.42 4.38
C ASP A 316 15.18 2.52 5.43
N PRO A 317 15.85 3.63 5.06
CA PRO A 317 16.23 4.66 6.02
C PRO A 317 15.04 5.48 6.54
N ASP A 318 13.91 5.49 5.83
CA ASP A 318 12.74 6.28 6.22
C ASP A 318 11.89 5.55 7.25
N THR A 319 11.73 4.24 7.07
CA THR A 319 10.92 3.40 7.96
C THR A 319 11.74 2.71 9.06
N GLY A 320 13.05 2.61 8.90
CA GLY A 320 13.92 1.79 9.74
C GLY A 320 13.78 0.29 9.51
N MET A 321 13.01 -0.12 8.48
CA MET A 321 12.81 -1.52 8.15
C MET A 321 14.04 -2.11 7.48
N VAL A 322 14.42 -3.30 7.93
CA VAL A 322 15.48 -4.12 7.32
C VAL A 322 14.83 -5.40 6.80
N ILE A 323 15.14 -5.75 5.56
CA ILE A 323 14.77 -7.02 4.94
C ILE A 323 16.04 -7.85 4.76
N SER A 324 16.05 -9.05 5.34
CA SER A 324 17.19 -9.97 5.27
C SER A 324 16.76 -11.38 4.88
N ILE A 325 17.63 -12.13 4.24
CA ILE A 325 17.49 -13.58 4.06
C ILE A 325 18.13 -14.25 5.28
N VAL A 326 17.30 -14.90 6.09
CA VAL A 326 17.74 -15.56 7.33
C VAL A 326 18.02 -17.05 7.14
N GLN A 327 17.43 -17.65 6.10
CA GLN A 327 17.69 -19.02 5.68
C GLN A 327 17.56 -19.14 4.17
N SER A 328 18.46 -19.87 3.53
CA SER A 328 18.42 -20.16 2.09
C SER A 328 19.00 -21.55 1.83
N GLY A 329 18.34 -22.32 0.96
CA GLY A 329 18.76 -23.65 0.57
C GLY A 329 17.97 -24.17 -0.63
N ALA A 330 18.22 -25.42 -1.01
CA ALA A 330 17.50 -26.08 -2.11
C ALA A 330 16.00 -26.26 -1.81
N ASP A 331 15.63 -26.42 -0.54
CA ASP A 331 14.25 -26.68 -0.13
C ASP A 331 13.40 -25.40 0.03
N GLY A 332 14.04 -24.22 -0.04
CA GLY A 332 13.34 -22.96 0.16
C GLY A 332 14.22 -21.82 0.68
N ILE A 333 13.58 -20.68 0.91
CA ILE A 333 14.20 -19.45 1.39
C ILE A 333 13.28 -18.74 2.38
N ILE A 334 13.84 -18.17 3.44
CA ILE A 334 13.11 -17.42 4.46
C ILE A 334 13.64 -15.99 4.51
N PHE A 335 12.76 -15.04 4.26
CA PHE A 335 13.00 -13.63 4.47
C PHE A 335 12.50 -13.18 5.84
N GLU A 336 13.23 -12.27 6.46
CA GLU A 336 12.82 -11.55 7.65
C GLU A 336 12.69 -10.06 7.31
N LYS A 337 11.57 -9.45 7.70
CA LYS A 337 11.35 -8.00 7.74
C LYS A 337 11.26 -7.57 9.19
N THR A 338 12.06 -6.60 9.63
CA THR A 338 12.00 -6.12 11.01
C THR A 338 12.40 -4.65 11.09
N ASN A 339 11.85 -3.92 12.06
CA ASN A 339 12.35 -2.61 12.46
C ASN A 339 13.39 -2.70 13.61
N GLN A 340 13.79 -3.93 13.97
CA GLN A 340 14.74 -4.25 15.04
C GLN A 340 14.31 -3.77 16.44
N GLN A 341 13.05 -3.39 16.61
CA GLN A 341 12.51 -2.89 17.87
C GLN A 341 11.34 -3.76 18.33
N ASP A 342 10.22 -3.69 17.61
CA ASP A 342 8.95 -4.24 18.08
C ASP A 342 8.14 -4.96 16.98
N TYR A 343 8.61 -4.93 15.73
CA TYR A 343 8.00 -5.58 14.60
C TYR A 343 8.98 -6.57 13.97
N ARG A 344 8.48 -7.78 13.72
CA ARG A 344 9.20 -8.81 12.97
C ARG A 344 8.21 -9.62 12.13
N ALA A 345 8.56 -9.90 10.89
CA ALA A 345 7.80 -10.79 10.03
C ALA A 345 8.72 -11.75 9.28
N LEU A 346 8.32 -13.01 9.17
CA LEU A 346 9.00 -14.07 8.43
C LEU A 346 8.15 -14.51 7.26
N PHE A 347 8.76 -14.61 6.09
CA PHE A 347 8.14 -15.07 4.85
C PHE A 347 8.94 -16.27 4.34
N ALA A 348 8.35 -17.45 4.41
CA ALA A 348 8.99 -18.69 3.98
C ALA A 348 8.44 -19.12 2.62
N TYR A 349 9.34 -19.31 1.67
CA TYR A 349 9.04 -19.80 0.33
C TYR A 349 9.61 -21.21 0.14
N ASP A 350 8.89 -22.07 -0.58
CA ASP A 350 9.36 -23.40 -0.96
C ASP A 350 10.35 -23.36 -2.14
N SER A 351 10.79 -24.54 -2.59
CA SER A 351 11.70 -24.71 -3.74
C SER A 351 11.14 -24.15 -5.05
N ASN A 352 9.83 -23.94 -5.17
CA ASN A 352 9.17 -23.39 -6.34
C ASN A 352 8.89 -21.89 -6.19
N GLY A 353 9.44 -21.24 -5.16
CA GLY A 353 9.22 -19.83 -4.90
C GLY A 353 7.80 -19.49 -4.46
N ARG A 354 7.01 -20.47 -3.99
CA ARG A 354 5.66 -20.25 -3.46
C ARG A 354 5.74 -19.88 -1.98
N LEU A 355 5.04 -18.83 -1.55
CA LEU A 355 4.93 -18.49 -0.13
C LEU A 355 4.14 -19.60 0.58
N VAL A 356 4.78 -20.33 1.49
CA VAL A 356 4.18 -21.45 2.22
C VAL A 356 3.87 -21.12 3.67
N GLN A 357 4.56 -20.13 4.25
CA GLN A 357 4.28 -19.67 5.61
C GLN A 357 4.61 -18.19 5.77
N MET A 358 3.75 -17.50 6.52
CA MET A 358 3.98 -16.15 7.01
C MET A 358 3.80 -16.12 8.52
N THR A 359 4.75 -15.53 9.23
CA THR A 359 4.63 -15.23 10.67
C THR A 359 4.85 -13.74 10.87
N THR A 360 3.99 -13.06 11.64
CA THR A 360 4.19 -11.68 12.07
C THR A 360 4.16 -11.60 13.58
N GLU A 361 5.10 -10.90 14.18
CA GLU A 361 5.26 -10.69 15.61
C GLU A 361 5.27 -9.18 15.91
N LEU A 362 4.47 -8.79 16.89
CA LEU A 362 4.40 -7.46 17.46
C LEU A 362 4.66 -7.54 18.95
N ASN A 363 5.70 -6.86 19.43
CA ASN A 363 6.06 -6.87 20.84
C ASN A 363 6.72 -5.56 21.28
N PRO A 364 6.03 -4.70 22.05
CA PRO A 364 4.66 -4.86 22.56
C PRO A 364 3.59 -4.51 21.50
N ASP A 365 2.54 -5.31 21.34
CA ASP A 365 1.40 -5.00 20.47
C ASP A 365 0.56 -3.82 20.99
N SER A 366 0.50 -3.62 22.31
CA SER A 366 -0.23 -2.51 22.93
C SER A 366 0.53 -1.93 24.12
N THR A 367 0.13 -0.73 24.55
CA THR A 367 0.69 0.00 25.70
C THR A 367 0.69 -0.82 27.00
N TYR A 368 -0.11 -1.89 27.09
CA TYR A 368 -0.22 -2.75 28.27
C TYR A 368 0.73 -3.97 28.25
N GLY A 369 1.75 -3.97 27.38
CA GLY A 369 2.78 -5.03 27.36
C GLY A 369 2.28 -6.37 26.84
N SER A 370 1.26 -6.36 25.96
CA SER A 370 0.84 -7.56 25.25
C SER A 370 1.79 -7.85 24.09
N SER A 371 1.98 -9.12 23.72
CA SER A 371 2.55 -9.49 22.43
C SER A 371 1.48 -10.10 21.54
N ARG A 372 1.60 -9.89 20.23
CA ARG A 372 0.74 -10.51 19.22
C ARG A 372 1.59 -11.25 18.22
N THR A 373 1.25 -12.51 17.99
CA THR A 373 1.85 -13.33 16.94
C THR A 373 0.75 -13.81 16.01
N GLU A 374 0.93 -13.61 14.73
CA GLU A 374 0.09 -14.17 13.69
C GLU A 374 0.89 -15.17 12.89
N THR A 375 0.36 -16.38 12.72
CA THR A 375 0.96 -17.42 11.90
C THR A 375 -0.07 -17.90 10.89
N LEU A 376 0.33 -17.95 9.62
CA LEU A 376 -0.46 -18.41 8.50
C LEU A 376 0.36 -19.39 7.67
N GLN A 377 -0.22 -20.53 7.33
CA GLN A 377 0.40 -21.58 6.53
C GLN A 377 -0.48 -21.90 5.33
N LEU A 378 0.14 -22.10 4.16
CA LEU A 378 -0.54 -22.55 2.97
C LEU A 378 -1.12 -23.95 3.21
N ILE A 379 -2.37 -24.15 2.81
CA ILE A 379 -3.06 -25.43 2.88
C ILE A 379 -3.33 -25.94 1.46
N GLY A 380 -2.97 -27.20 1.22
CA GLY A 380 -2.94 -27.84 -0.09
C GLY A 380 -1.52 -28.18 -0.48
#